data_AF-A0AA39KB47-F1
#
_entry.id   AF-A0AA39KB47-F1
#
_cell.length_a   1.000
_cell.length_b   1.000
_cell.length_c   1.000
_cell.angle_alpha   90.00
_cell.angle_beta   90.00
_cell.angle_gamma   90.00
#
_symmetry.space_group_name_H-M   'P 1'
#
loop_
_entity.id
_entity.type
_entity.pdbx_description
1 polymer ?
#
loop_
_entity_poly.entity_id
_entity_poly.type
_entity_poly.pdbx_seq_one_letter_code
_entity_poly.pdbx_strand_id
1 'polypeptide(L)'
;MEHQFTYEYLNKNPTGLLHKRDTVNPVGPFNGRLGVLIDKEWLMITPNGLGMYQPPLGINREMHMRTDFKDGADNPLLWPQFYMCSDPWLCCIQKRPRDLLDPFRPLYEPVTWSNFDTSGSPSQDNQLGKFQDISLARLHASAQKIIDISESQSWGPSDALLMDFCCGLCMLLHCLESLPFVFNRLHLTVSETQRVAIEMRAIIDYITVYRPRMLATNVPPSTTA
;
A
#
# COMPACT_ATOMS: atom_id res chain seq x y z
N MET A 1 -11.54 -18.89 38.74
CA MET A 1 -11.52 -18.64 37.27
C MET A 1 -10.50 -17.55 36.88
N GLU A 2 -9.69 -17.03 37.80
CA GLU A 2 -8.86 -15.83 37.59
C GLU A 2 -7.48 -16.08 36.96
N HIS A 3 -7.04 -17.33 36.80
CA HIS A 3 -5.73 -17.66 36.23
C HIS A 3 -5.69 -17.80 34.69
N GLN A 4 -6.80 -17.52 34.00
CA GLN A 4 -6.91 -17.79 32.55
C GLN A 4 -6.44 -16.66 31.63
N PHE A 5 -6.01 -15.51 32.16
CA PHE A 5 -5.60 -14.34 31.37
C PHE A 5 -4.20 -13.82 31.75
N THR A 6 -3.26 -14.72 32.01
CA THR A 6 -1.86 -14.32 32.21
C THR A 6 -1.23 -13.87 30.89
N TYR A 7 -0.18 -13.04 30.99
CA TYR A 7 0.61 -12.60 29.83
C TYR A 7 1.03 -13.78 28.94
N GLU A 8 1.59 -14.82 29.53
CA GLU A 8 2.11 -15.99 28.82
C GLU A 8 1.01 -16.74 28.05
N TYR A 9 -0.19 -16.79 28.63
CA TYR A 9 -1.35 -17.39 27.99
C TYR A 9 -1.87 -16.52 26.84
N LEU A 10 -2.06 -15.23 27.08
CA LEU A 10 -2.61 -14.28 26.09
C LEU A 10 -1.64 -14.01 24.93
N ASN A 11 -0.33 -14.06 25.17
CA ASN A 11 0.68 -13.95 24.12
C ASN A 11 0.62 -15.14 23.14
N LYS A 12 0.29 -16.34 23.65
CA LYS A 12 0.07 -17.53 22.81
C LYS A 12 -1.35 -17.60 22.24
N ASN A 13 -2.33 -17.04 22.95
CA ASN A 13 -3.75 -17.10 22.62
C ASN A 13 -4.39 -15.70 22.68
N PRO A 14 -4.09 -14.82 21.71
CA PRO A 14 -4.58 -13.43 21.71
C PRO A 14 -6.10 -13.33 21.60
N THR A 15 -6.77 -14.37 21.09
CA THR A 15 -8.24 -14.49 21.09
C THR A 15 -8.86 -14.50 22.48
N GLY A 16 -8.09 -14.80 23.54
CA GLY A 16 -8.54 -14.67 24.93
C GLY A 16 -8.96 -13.25 25.29
N LEU A 17 -8.39 -12.22 24.65
CA LEU A 17 -8.82 -10.82 24.82
C LEU A 17 -10.24 -10.58 24.30
N LEU A 18 -10.76 -11.46 23.45
CA LEU A 18 -12.09 -11.38 22.85
C LEU A 18 -13.10 -12.34 23.48
N HIS A 19 -12.81 -12.90 24.66
CA HIS A 19 -13.66 -13.91 25.29
C HIS A 19 -15.10 -13.44 25.62
N LYS A 20 -15.33 -12.12 25.71
CA LYS A 20 -16.67 -11.53 25.89
C LYS A 20 -17.33 -11.08 24.59
N ARG A 21 -16.71 -11.35 23.43
CA ARG A 21 -17.27 -10.95 22.15
C ARG A 21 -18.56 -11.70 21.90
N ASP A 22 -19.62 -10.95 21.63
CA ASP A 22 -20.87 -11.49 21.12
C ASP A 22 -20.64 -12.09 19.72
N THR A 23 -20.92 -13.39 19.58
CA THR A 23 -20.79 -14.13 18.32
C THR A 23 -22.08 -14.14 17.50
N VAL A 24 -23.19 -13.72 18.10
CA VAL A 24 -24.54 -13.76 17.49
C VAL A 24 -24.81 -12.46 16.75
N ASN A 25 -24.49 -11.32 17.37
CA ASN A 25 -24.74 -10.01 16.77
C ASN A 25 -23.55 -9.51 15.93
N PRO A 26 -23.79 -8.66 14.91
CA PRO A 26 -22.73 -7.97 14.18
C PRO A 26 -21.82 -7.18 15.12
N VAL A 27 -20.53 -7.09 14.78
CA VAL A 27 -19.56 -6.34 15.58
C VAL A 27 -19.95 -4.85 15.57
N GLY A 28 -20.41 -4.37 16.72
CA GLY A 28 -20.67 -2.95 16.96
C GLY A 28 -19.41 -2.17 17.36
N PRO A 29 -19.51 -0.83 17.48
CA PRO A 29 -18.37 0.04 17.80
C PRO A 29 -17.74 -0.23 19.19
N PHE A 30 -18.45 -0.92 20.09
CA PHE A 30 -17.97 -1.26 21.43
C PHE A 30 -17.55 -2.74 21.55
N ASN A 31 -17.60 -3.50 20.46
CA ASN A 31 -17.28 -4.93 20.47
C ASN A 31 -15.92 -5.13 19.81
N GLY A 32 -14.96 -5.69 20.55
CA GLY A 32 -13.65 -6.02 19.99
C GLY A 32 -13.75 -7.03 18.85
N ARG A 33 -13.23 -6.69 17.67
CA ARG A 33 -13.06 -7.60 16.54
C ARG A 33 -11.73 -8.32 16.59
N LEU A 34 -10.68 -7.58 16.93
CA LEU A 34 -9.31 -8.05 17.07
C LEU A 34 -8.77 -7.62 18.43
N GLY A 35 -7.96 -8.48 19.04
CA GLY A 35 -7.22 -8.20 20.26
C GLY A 35 -5.78 -8.69 20.10
N VAL A 36 -4.83 -7.89 20.56
CA VAL A 36 -3.41 -8.28 20.60
C VAL A 36 -2.79 -7.75 21.87
N LEU A 37 -1.80 -8.48 22.35
CA LEU A 37 -0.93 -8.05 23.43
C LEU A 37 0.32 -7.42 22.80
N ILE A 38 0.61 -6.16 23.13
CA ILE A 38 1.78 -5.44 22.61
C ILE A 38 2.99 -5.74 23.49
N ASP A 39 2.82 -5.67 24.81
CA ASP A 39 3.80 -6.15 25.80
C ASP A 39 3.09 -6.63 27.09
N LYS A 40 3.82 -6.73 28.21
CA LYS A 40 3.26 -7.15 29.52
C LYS A 40 2.22 -6.19 30.11
N GLU A 41 2.27 -4.93 29.72
CA GLU A 41 1.50 -3.81 30.28
C GLU A 41 0.49 -3.27 29.25
N TRP A 42 0.77 -3.43 27.96
CA TRP A 42 -0.03 -2.87 26.87
C TRP A 42 -0.78 -3.95 26.11
N LEU A 43 -2.11 -3.79 26.07
CA LEU A 43 -3.00 -4.55 25.19
C LEU A 43 -3.75 -3.59 24.28
N MET A 44 -4.11 -4.07 23.10
CA MET A 44 -4.91 -3.31 22.14
C MET A 44 -6.08 -4.17 21.66
N ILE A 45 -7.28 -3.60 21.71
CA ILE A 45 -8.51 -4.20 21.18
C ILE A 45 -9.12 -3.21 20.20
N THR A 46 -9.49 -3.67 19.02
CA THR A 46 -10.13 -2.81 18.00
C THR A 46 -11.42 -3.45 17.47
N PRO A 47 -12.50 -2.66 17.36
CA PRO A 47 -13.75 -3.10 16.72
C PRO A 47 -13.65 -3.11 15.18
N ASN A 48 -12.72 -2.32 14.63
CA ASN A 48 -12.76 -1.94 13.21
C ASN A 48 -11.55 -2.47 12.41
N GLY A 49 -10.56 -3.08 13.08
CA GLY A 49 -9.37 -3.58 12.44
C GLY A 49 -9.61 -4.83 11.59
N LEU A 50 -9.01 -4.87 10.40
CA LEU A 50 -8.90 -6.09 9.57
C LEU A 50 -7.62 -6.88 9.86
N GLY A 51 -6.68 -6.29 10.59
CA GLY A 51 -5.46 -6.88 11.10
C GLY A 51 -4.80 -5.93 12.09
N MET A 52 -3.94 -6.44 12.96
CA MET A 52 -3.08 -5.63 13.83
C MET A 52 -1.69 -5.59 13.20
N TYR A 53 -1.14 -4.40 13.02
CA TYR A 53 0.19 -4.21 12.47
C TYR A 53 1.04 -3.60 13.56
N GLN A 54 2.19 -4.22 13.82
CA GLN A 54 3.15 -3.65 14.74
C GLN A 54 3.86 -2.50 14.01
N PRO A 55 3.87 -1.27 14.55
CA PRO A 55 4.74 -0.25 13.98
C PRO A 55 6.16 -0.79 14.02
N PRO A 56 7.01 -0.48 13.03
CA PRO A 56 8.40 -0.85 13.17
C PRO A 56 8.91 -0.15 14.45
N LEU A 57 9.79 -0.79 15.22
CA LEU A 57 10.29 -0.28 16.52
C LEU A 57 11.80 -0.02 16.39
N GLY A 58 12.33 1.01 17.05
CA GLY A 58 13.77 1.30 17.11
C GLY A 58 14.11 2.78 16.92
N ILE A 59 15.15 3.26 17.63
CA ILE A 59 15.64 4.65 17.59
C ILE A 59 16.49 4.92 16.33
N ASN A 60 17.19 3.89 15.82
CA ASN A 60 17.99 3.95 14.59
C ASN A 60 17.37 3.07 13.52
N ARG A 61 16.42 3.61 12.76
CA ARG A 61 15.84 2.92 11.61
C ARG A 61 16.73 3.13 10.40
N GLU A 62 17.69 2.23 10.23
CA GLU A 62 18.45 2.17 8.99
C GLU A 62 17.56 1.56 7.89
N MET A 63 17.19 2.39 6.92
CA MET A 63 16.46 1.97 5.73
C MET A 63 17.38 1.12 4.85
N HIS A 64 17.04 -0.15 4.68
CA HIS A 64 17.76 -1.06 3.81
C HIS A 64 16.84 -1.55 2.69
N MET A 65 17.34 -1.48 1.46
CA MET A 65 16.70 -2.10 0.32
C MET A 65 16.68 -3.62 0.49
N ARG A 66 15.50 -4.23 0.41
CA ARG A 66 15.33 -5.69 0.51
C ARG A 66 15.64 -6.39 -0.81
N THR A 67 15.68 -7.71 -0.78
CA THR A 67 15.88 -8.57 -1.96
C THR A 67 14.81 -8.40 -3.04
N ASP A 68 13.64 -7.87 -2.69
CA ASP A 68 12.57 -7.49 -3.61
C ASP A 68 12.64 -6.01 -4.03
N PHE A 69 13.78 -5.34 -3.79
CA PHE A 69 14.06 -3.94 -4.11
C PHE A 69 13.01 -2.96 -3.57
N LYS A 70 12.43 -3.30 -2.42
CA LYS A 70 11.53 -2.46 -1.64
C LYS A 70 12.22 -2.04 -0.35
N ASP A 71 11.91 -0.86 0.16
CA ASP A 71 12.51 -0.31 1.40
C ASP A 71 11.97 -0.93 2.71
N GLY A 72 11.55 -2.19 2.65
CA GLY A 72 11.13 -2.97 3.81
C GLY A 72 9.92 -2.42 4.57
N ALA A 73 9.99 -2.49 5.90
CA ALA A 73 8.89 -2.12 6.79
C ALA A 73 8.60 -0.62 6.79
N ASP A 74 9.56 0.18 6.34
CA ASP A 74 9.49 1.63 6.19
C ASP A 74 9.23 2.06 4.74
N ASN A 75 8.95 1.10 3.84
CA ASN A 75 8.57 1.43 2.48
C ASN A 75 7.27 2.25 2.53
N PRO A 76 7.29 3.54 2.12
CA PRO A 76 6.15 4.44 2.25
C PRO A 76 4.97 4.04 1.35
N LEU A 77 5.12 2.98 0.55
CA LEU A 77 4.19 2.53 -0.49
C LEU A 77 3.57 1.19 -0.17
N LEU A 78 3.98 0.56 0.92
CA LEU A 78 3.34 -0.66 1.39
C LEU A 78 2.30 -0.26 2.41
N TRP A 79 1.03 -0.52 2.11
CA TRP A 79 0.01 -0.44 3.14
C TRP A 79 0.39 -1.41 4.29
N PRO A 80 0.20 -1.03 5.56
CA PRO A 80 -0.44 0.21 6.02
C PRO A 80 0.52 1.38 6.13
N GLN A 81 0.01 2.57 5.81
CA GLN A 81 0.67 3.85 6.06
C GLN A 81 -0.11 4.65 7.10
N PHE A 82 0.60 5.36 7.96
CA PHE A 82 -0.01 6.22 8.97
C PHE A 82 -0.51 7.52 8.33
N TYR A 83 -1.57 8.09 8.91
CA TYR A 83 -2.00 9.43 8.52
C TYR A 83 -0.99 10.46 9.03
N MET A 84 -0.47 11.28 8.11
CA MET A 84 0.39 12.42 8.41
C MET A 84 -0.24 13.67 7.80
N CYS A 85 -0.25 14.78 8.54
CA CYS A 85 -0.91 16.01 8.09
C CYS A 85 -0.23 16.64 6.87
N SER A 86 1.09 16.47 6.74
CA SER A 86 1.85 16.94 5.58
C SER A 86 1.47 16.21 4.29
N ASP A 87 1.30 14.88 4.38
CA ASP A 87 1.10 13.98 3.24
C ASP A 87 -0.09 13.04 3.51
N PRO A 88 -1.31 13.58 3.65
CA PRO A 88 -2.46 12.84 4.17
C PRO A 88 -2.95 11.74 3.22
N TRP A 89 -2.56 11.78 1.93
CA TRP A 89 -2.90 10.75 0.97
C TRP A 89 -2.11 9.46 1.16
N LEU A 90 -0.95 9.46 1.85
CA LEU A 90 -0.15 8.25 2.01
C LEU A 90 -0.91 7.14 2.71
N CYS A 91 -1.78 7.46 3.68
CA CYS A 91 -2.64 6.47 4.35
C CYS A 91 -3.69 5.83 3.41
N CYS A 92 -3.89 6.39 2.21
CA CYS A 92 -4.82 5.89 1.19
C CYS A 92 -4.18 4.89 0.23
N ILE A 93 -2.87 4.67 0.30
CA ILE A 93 -2.18 3.65 -0.49
C ILE A 93 -2.82 2.29 -0.24
N GLN A 94 -3.26 1.60 -1.28
CA GLN A 94 -4.03 0.37 -1.12
C GLN A 94 -3.12 -0.85 -0.95
N LYS A 95 -3.63 -1.88 -0.27
CA LYS A 95 -3.03 -3.21 -0.35
C LYS A 95 -3.10 -3.74 -1.78
N ARG A 96 -2.16 -4.61 -2.12
CA ARG A 96 -2.26 -5.45 -3.32
C ARG A 96 -3.66 -6.08 -3.42
N PRO A 97 -4.38 -5.87 -4.54
CA PRO A 97 -5.68 -6.48 -4.77
C PRO A 97 -5.62 -8.00 -4.69
N ARG A 98 -6.63 -8.62 -4.07
CA ARG A 98 -6.77 -10.08 -4.03
C ARG A 98 -7.25 -10.64 -5.36
N ASP A 99 -8.17 -9.91 -6.01
CA ASP A 99 -8.69 -10.26 -7.32
C ASP A 99 -7.57 -10.29 -8.37
N LEU A 100 -7.54 -11.35 -9.16
CA LEU A 100 -6.58 -11.56 -10.24
C LEU A 100 -6.88 -10.68 -11.45
N LEU A 101 -8.13 -10.27 -11.61
CA LEU A 101 -8.61 -9.45 -12.73
C LEU A 101 -8.61 -7.95 -12.40
N ASP A 102 -8.17 -7.57 -11.19
CA ASP A 102 -8.11 -6.16 -10.82
C ASP A 102 -7.17 -5.39 -11.76
N PRO A 103 -7.64 -4.28 -12.37
CA PRO A 103 -6.89 -3.55 -13.37
C PRO A 103 -5.62 -2.88 -12.85
N PHE A 104 -5.48 -2.71 -11.54
CA PHE A 104 -4.32 -2.13 -10.88
C PHE A 104 -3.40 -3.17 -10.26
N ARG A 105 -3.74 -4.47 -10.34
CA ARG A 105 -2.90 -5.56 -9.82
C ARG A 105 -1.45 -5.53 -10.35
N PRO A 106 -1.17 -5.26 -11.64
CA PRO A 106 0.19 -5.17 -12.17
C PRO A 106 1.10 -4.16 -11.44
N LEU A 107 0.52 -3.13 -10.78
CA LEU A 107 1.28 -2.17 -9.98
C LEU A 107 1.92 -2.80 -8.73
N TYR A 108 1.51 -4.00 -8.34
CA TYR A 108 1.95 -4.67 -7.12
C TYR A 108 2.73 -5.96 -7.39
N GLU A 109 2.95 -6.31 -8.66
CA GLU A 109 3.63 -7.54 -9.06
C GLU A 109 5.16 -7.32 -9.08
N PRO A 110 5.94 -8.11 -8.34
CA PRO A 110 7.39 -7.95 -8.35
C PRO A 110 7.97 -8.39 -9.71
N VAL A 111 9.09 -7.78 -10.10
CA VAL A 111 9.85 -8.24 -11.27
C VAL A 111 10.54 -9.56 -10.91
N THR A 112 10.42 -10.54 -11.81
CA THR A 112 11.11 -11.82 -11.70
C THR A 112 11.99 -12.05 -12.92
N TRP A 113 12.92 -13.01 -12.84
CA TRP A 113 13.76 -13.37 -13.98
C TRP A 113 12.97 -13.80 -15.21
N SER A 114 11.76 -14.36 -15.05
CA SER A 114 10.89 -14.68 -16.19
C SER A 114 10.32 -13.46 -16.92
N ASN A 115 10.45 -12.27 -16.34
CA ASN A 115 10.04 -11.02 -16.97
C ASN A 115 11.23 -10.28 -17.60
N PHE A 116 12.43 -10.87 -17.62
CA PHE A 116 13.64 -10.24 -18.11
C PHE A 116 14.14 -10.94 -19.38
N ASP A 117 13.87 -10.31 -20.52
CA ASP A 117 14.26 -10.84 -21.82
C ASP A 117 15.71 -10.46 -22.12
N THR A 118 16.59 -11.44 -22.02
CA THR A 118 18.03 -11.27 -22.29
C THR A 118 18.34 -11.53 -23.76
N SER A 119 19.22 -10.72 -24.34
CA SER A 119 19.60 -10.81 -25.77
C SER A 119 20.72 -11.82 -26.07
N GLY A 120 21.09 -12.70 -25.12
CA GLY A 120 22.26 -13.60 -25.23
C GLY A 120 22.32 -14.69 -24.16
N SER A 121 23.36 -15.52 -24.17
CA SER A 121 23.47 -16.74 -23.34
C SER A 121 23.43 -16.48 -21.81
N PRO A 122 22.82 -17.38 -21.02
CA PRO A 122 22.32 -17.13 -19.65
C PRO A 122 23.36 -17.04 -18.51
N SER A 123 24.62 -16.70 -18.78
CA SER A 123 25.73 -16.96 -17.84
C SER A 123 26.53 -15.75 -17.35
N GLN A 124 26.02 -14.51 -17.45
CA GLN A 124 26.71 -13.34 -16.88
C GLN A 124 25.79 -12.39 -16.10
N ASP A 125 26.17 -12.10 -14.85
CA ASP A 125 25.44 -11.26 -13.88
C ASP A 125 25.25 -9.78 -14.27
N ASN A 126 25.70 -9.37 -15.47
CA ASN A 126 25.59 -7.99 -15.96
C ASN A 126 24.99 -7.90 -17.37
N GLN A 127 24.23 -8.91 -17.78
CA GLN A 127 23.63 -8.90 -19.09
C GLN A 127 22.56 -7.81 -19.23
N LEU A 128 22.62 -7.09 -20.34
CA LEU A 128 21.57 -6.17 -20.74
C LEU A 128 20.39 -6.96 -21.31
N GLY A 129 19.20 -6.67 -20.81
CA GLY A 129 17.94 -7.23 -21.27
C GLY A 129 16.85 -6.17 -21.25
N LYS A 130 15.66 -6.57 -21.68
CA LYS A 130 14.46 -5.73 -21.67
C LYS A 130 13.44 -6.28 -20.70
N PHE A 131 12.53 -5.41 -20.27
CA PHE A 131 11.33 -5.88 -19.62
C PHE A 131 10.47 -6.59 -20.66
N GLN A 132 9.98 -7.78 -20.32
CA GLN A 132 9.15 -8.57 -21.21
C GLN A 132 7.92 -7.78 -21.67
N ASP A 133 7.66 -7.75 -22.97
CA ASP A 133 6.61 -6.93 -23.60
C ASP A 133 5.23 -7.12 -22.96
N ILE A 134 4.86 -8.36 -22.63
CA ILE A 134 3.57 -8.68 -21.99
C ILE A 134 3.49 -8.06 -20.59
N SER A 135 4.58 -8.12 -19.82
CA SER A 135 4.63 -7.59 -18.46
C SER A 135 4.63 -6.06 -18.48
N LEU A 136 5.38 -5.47 -19.42
CA LEU A 136 5.40 -4.04 -19.67
C LEU A 136 4.02 -3.51 -20.09
N ALA A 137 3.36 -4.16 -21.04
CA ALA A 137 2.03 -3.76 -21.50
C ALA A 137 1.00 -3.79 -20.36
N ARG A 138 1.06 -4.79 -19.47
CA ARG A 138 0.19 -4.85 -18.28
C ARG A 138 0.47 -3.70 -17.31
N LEU A 139 1.74 -3.42 -17.02
CA LEU A 139 2.12 -2.30 -16.16
C LEU A 139 1.68 -0.96 -16.75
N HIS A 140 1.94 -0.75 -18.04
CA HIS A 140 1.56 0.45 -18.79
C HIS A 140 0.04 0.63 -18.78
N ALA A 141 -0.75 -0.42 -19.06
CA ALA A 141 -2.20 -0.33 -19.04
C ALA A 141 -2.76 0.06 -17.66
N SER A 142 -2.14 -0.41 -16.56
CA SER A 142 -2.52 0.00 -15.21
C SER A 142 -2.15 1.45 -14.90
N ALA A 143 -0.95 1.88 -15.31
CA ALA A 143 -0.46 3.24 -15.11
C ALA A 143 -1.28 4.25 -15.93
N GLN A 144 -1.58 3.93 -17.20
CA GLN A 144 -2.36 4.77 -18.09
C GLN A 144 -3.74 5.09 -17.52
N LYS A 145 -4.41 4.11 -16.89
CA LYS A 145 -5.69 4.36 -16.22
C LYS A 145 -5.62 5.44 -15.15
N ILE A 146 -4.48 5.54 -14.44
CA ILE A 146 -4.29 6.54 -13.39
C ILE A 146 -4.02 7.91 -14.01
N ILE A 147 -3.22 7.94 -15.08
CA ILE A 147 -2.98 9.14 -15.91
C ILE A 147 -4.32 9.67 -16.46
N ASP A 148 -5.11 8.82 -17.11
CA ASP A 148 -6.40 9.19 -17.69
C ASP A 148 -7.35 9.78 -16.63
N ILE A 149 -7.38 9.19 -15.43
CA ILE A 149 -8.17 9.74 -14.32
C ILE A 149 -7.64 11.12 -13.94
N SER A 150 -6.33 11.29 -13.77
CA SER A 150 -5.78 12.60 -13.40
C SER A 150 -6.01 13.69 -14.44
N GLU A 151 -6.12 13.33 -15.72
CA GLU A 151 -6.39 14.28 -16.81
C GLU A 151 -7.88 14.54 -17.01
N SER A 152 -8.76 13.71 -16.41
CA SER A 152 -10.21 13.78 -16.64
C SER A 152 -10.90 15.02 -16.03
N GLN A 153 -10.27 15.67 -15.04
CA GLN A 153 -10.83 16.82 -14.34
C GLN A 153 -9.73 17.68 -13.67
N SER A 154 -10.11 18.86 -13.20
CA SER A 154 -9.25 19.64 -12.29
C SER A 154 -9.37 19.12 -10.85
N TRP A 155 -8.24 19.04 -10.18
CA TRP A 155 -8.05 18.60 -8.79
C TRP A 155 -7.75 19.79 -7.86
N GLY A 156 -7.85 21.02 -8.38
CA GLY A 156 -7.67 22.25 -7.64
C GLY A 156 -6.24 22.39 -7.10
N PRO A 157 -6.03 22.57 -5.78
CA PRO A 157 -4.69 22.75 -5.21
C PRO A 157 -3.71 21.58 -5.49
N SER A 158 -4.23 20.39 -5.81
CA SER A 158 -3.42 19.21 -6.09
C SER A 158 -3.04 19.06 -7.57
N ASP A 159 -3.49 19.96 -8.47
CA ASP A 159 -3.20 19.88 -9.91
C ASP A 159 -1.69 19.89 -10.20
N ALA A 160 -0.93 20.77 -9.55
CA ALA A 160 0.52 20.84 -9.74
C ALA A 160 1.23 19.55 -9.30
N LEU A 161 0.84 19.01 -8.14
CA LEU A 161 1.40 17.77 -7.61
C LEU A 161 1.09 16.58 -8.52
N LEU A 162 -0.15 16.45 -8.97
CA LEU A 162 -0.54 15.38 -9.88
C LEU A 162 0.18 15.49 -11.22
N MET A 163 0.37 16.70 -11.74
CA MET A 163 1.12 16.93 -12.97
C MET A 163 2.60 16.52 -12.85
N ASP A 164 3.24 16.79 -11.71
CA ASP A 164 4.62 16.35 -11.45
C ASP A 164 4.70 14.82 -11.42
N PHE A 165 3.73 14.15 -10.76
CA PHE A 165 3.64 12.69 -10.74
C PHE A 165 3.36 12.11 -12.13
N CYS A 166 2.46 12.73 -12.92
CA CYS A 166 2.22 12.34 -14.31
C CYS A 166 3.49 12.40 -15.15
N CYS A 167 4.22 13.52 -15.08
CA CYS A 167 5.47 13.70 -15.80
C CYS A 167 6.49 12.62 -15.42
N GLY A 168 6.69 12.38 -14.12
CA GLY A 168 7.59 11.35 -13.61
C GLY A 168 7.18 9.95 -14.07
N LEU A 169 5.89 9.63 -14.00
CA LEU A 169 5.36 8.34 -14.42
C LEU A 169 5.54 8.10 -15.93
N CYS A 170 5.21 9.09 -16.75
CA CYS A 170 5.42 9.03 -18.20
C CYS A 170 6.90 8.85 -18.55
N MET A 171 7.81 9.56 -17.88
CA MET A 171 9.24 9.38 -18.07
C MET A 171 9.71 7.96 -17.73
N LEU A 172 9.27 7.41 -16.59
CA LEU A 172 9.65 6.07 -16.16
C LEU A 172 9.11 4.99 -17.10
N LEU A 173 7.86 5.12 -17.57
CA LEU A 173 7.28 4.22 -18.59
C LEU A 173 8.09 4.28 -19.88
N HIS A 174 8.41 5.48 -20.36
CA HIS A 174 9.23 5.66 -21.56
C HIS A 174 10.63 5.04 -21.42
N CYS A 175 11.25 5.16 -20.24
CA CYS A 175 12.51 4.50 -19.93
C CYS A 175 12.39 2.97 -20.02
N LEU A 176 11.33 2.39 -19.46
CA LEU A 176 11.10 0.94 -19.51
C LEU A 176 10.89 0.41 -20.93
N GLU A 177 10.28 1.20 -21.81
CA GLU A 177 10.08 0.86 -23.23
C GLU A 177 11.36 0.97 -24.05
N SER A 178 12.14 2.02 -23.79
CA SER A 178 13.20 2.45 -24.70
C SER A 178 14.58 1.90 -24.33
N LEU A 179 14.85 1.68 -23.04
CA LEU A 179 16.19 1.37 -22.56
C LEU A 179 16.36 -0.13 -22.29
N PRO A 180 17.54 -0.70 -22.62
CA PRO A 180 17.97 -1.95 -22.03
C PRO A 180 18.47 -1.73 -20.61
N PHE A 181 18.29 -2.74 -19.75
CA PHE A 181 18.65 -2.69 -18.34
C PHE A 181 19.46 -3.91 -17.95
N VAL A 182 20.30 -3.78 -16.92
CA VAL A 182 20.73 -4.93 -16.12
C VAL A 182 19.57 -5.30 -15.19
N PHE A 183 19.42 -6.58 -14.82
CA PHE A 183 18.26 -7.06 -14.04
C PHE A 183 17.94 -6.19 -12.80
N ASN A 184 18.95 -5.84 -11.99
CA ASN A 184 18.74 -4.99 -10.82
C ASN A 184 18.27 -3.58 -11.17
N ARG A 185 18.75 -3.00 -12.29
CA ARG A 185 18.29 -1.69 -12.77
C ARG A 185 16.86 -1.76 -13.28
N LEU A 186 16.49 -2.83 -14.00
CA LEU A 186 15.11 -3.05 -14.39
C LEU A 186 14.21 -3.12 -13.16
N HIS A 187 14.60 -3.92 -12.17
CA HIS A 187 13.80 -4.09 -10.97
C HIS A 187 13.61 -2.76 -10.22
N LEU A 188 14.67 -1.94 -10.11
CA LEU A 188 14.58 -0.60 -9.53
C LEU A 188 13.64 0.31 -10.32
N THR A 189 13.79 0.37 -11.65
CA THR A 189 12.95 1.24 -12.49
C THR A 189 11.49 0.80 -12.43
N VAL A 190 11.18 -0.50 -12.48
CA VAL A 190 9.81 -0.99 -12.34
C VAL A 190 9.24 -0.68 -10.95
N SER A 191 10.01 -0.92 -9.87
CA SER A 191 9.58 -0.57 -8.51
C SER A 191 9.25 0.92 -8.39
N GLU A 192 10.05 1.78 -9.01
CA GLU A 192 9.85 3.22 -9.03
C GLU A 192 8.62 3.64 -9.87
N THR A 193 8.41 3.02 -11.03
CA THR A 193 7.18 3.22 -11.83
C THR A 193 5.93 2.83 -11.02
N GLN A 194 5.97 1.67 -10.38
CA GLN A 194 4.90 1.18 -9.52
C GLN A 194 4.63 2.13 -8.36
N ARG A 195 5.70 2.63 -7.73
CA ARG A 195 5.66 3.62 -6.66
C ARG A 195 4.87 4.86 -7.06
N VAL A 196 5.32 5.53 -8.12
CA VAL A 196 4.72 6.79 -8.57
C VAL A 196 3.25 6.58 -8.92
N ALA A 197 2.92 5.50 -9.63
CA ALA A 197 1.54 5.18 -9.98
C ALA A 197 0.65 4.92 -8.74
N ILE A 198 1.11 4.11 -7.78
CA ILE A 198 0.34 3.79 -6.57
C ILE A 198 0.09 5.04 -5.73
N GLU A 199 1.10 5.88 -5.55
CA GLU A 199 0.99 7.10 -4.76
C GLU A 199 0.07 8.12 -5.44
N MET A 200 0.18 8.29 -6.76
CA MET A 200 -0.72 9.12 -7.54
C MET A 200 -2.19 8.67 -7.42
N ARG A 201 -2.44 7.35 -7.46
CA ARG A 201 -3.77 6.80 -7.18
C ARG A 201 -4.23 7.10 -5.74
N ALA A 202 -3.34 7.05 -4.76
CA ALA A 202 -3.67 7.37 -3.38
C ALA A 202 -4.06 8.85 -3.21
N ILE A 203 -3.40 9.77 -3.93
CA ILE A 203 -3.77 11.20 -3.99
C ILE A 203 -5.20 11.34 -4.53
N ILE A 204 -5.50 10.69 -5.65
CA ILE A 204 -6.84 10.71 -6.27
C ILE A 204 -7.90 10.17 -5.30
N ASP A 205 -7.67 9.02 -4.69
CA ASP A 205 -8.58 8.40 -3.71
C ASP A 205 -8.77 9.30 -2.48
N TYR A 206 -7.69 9.95 -2.01
CA TYR A 206 -7.77 10.89 -0.90
C TYR A 206 -8.68 12.07 -1.22
N ILE A 207 -8.51 12.70 -2.37
CA ILE A 207 -9.28 13.88 -2.78
C ILE A 207 -10.75 13.53 -3.02
N THR A 208 -11.03 12.38 -3.63
CA THR A 208 -12.38 12.02 -4.11
C THR A 208 -13.21 11.25 -3.09
N VAL A 209 -12.58 10.45 -2.23
CA VAL A 209 -13.28 9.55 -1.31
C VAL A 209 -13.08 9.97 0.14
N TYR A 210 -11.83 10.11 0.57
CA TYR A 210 -11.53 10.21 2.01
C TYR A 210 -11.67 11.62 2.55
N ARG A 211 -11.10 12.63 1.89
CA ARG A 211 -11.17 14.04 2.31
C ARG A 211 -12.62 14.54 2.38
N PRO A 212 -13.51 14.26 1.40
CA PRO A 212 -14.91 14.65 1.51
C PRO A 212 -15.62 13.99 2.71
N ARG A 213 -15.30 12.73 3.03
CA ARG A 213 -15.86 12.04 4.21
C ARG A 213 -15.34 12.61 5.53
N MET A 214 -14.09 13.06 5.56
CA MET A 214 -13.50 13.71 6.75
C MET A 214 -14.09 15.11 6.97
N LEU A 215 -14.34 15.85 5.89
CA LEU A 215 -14.89 17.21 5.94
C LEU A 215 -16.41 17.26 6.03
N ALA A 216 -17.10 16.18 5.65
CA ALA A 216 -18.51 16.01 5.92
C ALA A 216 -18.72 15.97 7.44
N THR A 217 -18.91 17.14 8.04
CA THR A 217 -19.60 17.27 9.31
C THR A 217 -20.93 16.56 9.12
N ASN A 218 -21.06 15.36 9.71
CA ASN A 218 -22.36 14.78 9.98
C ASN A 218 -23.07 15.76 10.91
N VAL A 219 -23.72 16.79 10.36
CA VAL A 219 -24.76 17.51 11.06
C VAL A 219 -25.84 16.45 11.30
N PRO A 220 -26.04 15.98 12.54
CA PRO A 220 -27.19 15.13 12.81
C PRO A 220 -28.41 15.94 12.39
N PRO A 221 -29.40 15.36 11.68
CA PRO A 221 -30.64 16.08 11.45
C PRO A 221 -31.13 16.57 12.80
N SER A 222 -31.34 17.88 12.92
CA SER A 222 -31.88 18.51 14.10
C SER A 222 -33.12 17.73 14.50
N THR A 223 -33.04 16.95 15.56
CA THR A 223 -34.22 16.30 16.12
C THR A 223 -35.06 17.41 16.71
N THR A 224 -35.96 17.98 15.91
CA THR A 224 -37.11 18.71 16.42
C THR A 224 -37.98 17.71 17.17
N ALA A 225 -37.91 17.77 18.50
CA ALA A 225 -38.94 17.32 19.42
C ALA A 225 -39.09 18.41 20.48
#